data_AF-A0A382EXJ6-F1
#
_entry.id   AF-A0A382EXJ6-F1
#
_cell.length_a   1.000
_cell.length_b   1.000
_cell.length_c   1.000
_cell.angle_alpha   90.00
_cell.angle_beta   90.00
_cell.angle_gamma   90.00
#
_symmetry.space_group_name_H-M   'P 1'
#
loop_
_entity.id
_entity.type
_entity.pdbx_description
1 polymer ?
#
loop_
_entity_poly.entity_id
_entity_poly.type
_entity_poly.pdbx_seq_one_letter_code
_entity_poly.pdbx_strand_id
1 'polypeptide(L)'
;MKNLIFIVILSLSSFTFAKTTDTGIDGIVIKNLVCDVFGFSPSSVGDSGVTFNLINRNSYSIKGKIHIEIYDDHGNRIENRWRNFSLAGVRGKKIKFKTLTECSRYNHTSFLLKLY
;
A
#
# COMPACT_ATOMS: atom_id res chain seq x y z
N MET A 1 7.07 -21.46 16.24
CA MET A 1 6.75 -20.10 15.75
C MET A 1 5.55 -20.23 14.83
N LYS A 2 4.38 -19.67 15.20
CA LYS A 2 3.16 -19.76 14.39
C LYS A 2 3.12 -18.55 13.44
N ASN A 3 3.26 -18.80 12.14
CA ASN A 3 3.09 -17.76 11.12
C ASN A 3 1.59 -17.48 10.96
N LEU A 4 1.11 -16.41 11.60
CA LEU A 4 -0.24 -15.90 11.39
C LEU A 4 -0.27 -15.14 10.06
N ILE A 5 -0.93 -15.72 9.06
CA ILE A 5 -1.17 -15.07 7.77
C ILE A 5 -2.47 -14.26 7.90
N PHE A 6 -2.37 -12.94 8.00
CA PHE A 6 -3.51 -12.03 7.95
C PHE A 6 -3.77 -11.63 6.49
N ILE A 7 -4.95 -11.96 5.97
CA ILE A 7 -5.40 -11.59 4.63
C ILE A 7 -6.41 -10.45 4.77
N VAL A 8 -6.03 -9.24 4.35
CA VAL A 8 -6.94 -8.08 4.27
C VAL A 8 -7.39 -7.94 2.82
N ILE A 9 -8.65 -8.29 2.53
CA ILE A 9 -9.27 -8.14 1.20
C ILE A 9 -10.07 -6.84 1.20
N LEU A 10 -9.61 -5.82 0.48
CA LEU A 10 -10.31 -4.54 0.32
C LEU A 10 -10.89 -4.44 -1.09
N SER A 11 -12.20 -4.62 -1.24
CA SER A 11 -12.92 -4.24 -2.45
C SER A 11 -13.29 -2.75 -2.40
N LEU A 12 -12.62 -1.92 -3.20
CA LEU A 12 -12.90 -0.48 -3.28
C LEU A 12 -13.52 -0.16 -4.64
N SER A 13 -14.83 0.11 -4.66
CA SER A 13 -15.52 0.69 -5.80
C SER A 13 -15.34 2.21 -5.80
N SER A 14 -14.78 2.75 -6.88
CA SER A 14 -14.80 4.14 -7.40
C SER A 14 -14.70 5.31 -6.38
N PHE A 15 -13.65 6.13 -6.58
CA PHE A 15 -13.38 7.44 -5.97
C PHE A 15 -12.95 7.48 -4.49
N THR A 16 -11.68 7.86 -4.32
CA THR A 16 -11.05 8.53 -3.16
C THR A 16 -11.82 8.56 -1.85
N PHE A 17 -11.45 7.69 -0.91
CA PHE A 17 -11.50 8.04 0.50
C PHE A 17 -10.36 7.39 1.26
N ALA A 18 -9.60 8.21 1.99
CA ALA A 18 -8.50 7.83 2.85
C ALA A 18 -9.02 6.97 4.02
N LYS A 19 -9.25 5.69 3.75
CA LYS A 19 -9.68 4.70 4.73
C LYS A 19 -8.43 4.23 5.47
N THR A 20 -8.19 4.83 6.63
CA THR A 20 -7.18 4.31 7.56
C THR A 20 -7.48 2.84 7.78
N THR A 21 -6.57 1.95 7.43
CA THR A 21 -6.76 0.50 7.56
C THR A 21 -5.75 -0.04 8.57
N ASP A 22 -6.25 -0.82 9.53
CA ASP A 22 -5.42 -1.56 10.47
C ASP A 22 -4.72 -2.70 9.74
N THR A 23 -3.42 -2.91 10.00
CA THR A 23 -2.64 -3.91 9.26
C THR A 23 -2.66 -5.29 9.92
N GLY A 24 -3.36 -5.46 11.05
CA GLY A 24 -3.31 -6.69 11.85
C GLY A 24 -2.00 -6.83 12.64
N ILE A 25 -1.11 -5.83 12.56
CA ILE A 25 0.06 -5.68 13.43
C ILE A 25 -0.26 -4.55 14.39
N ASP A 26 -0.20 -4.85 15.69
CA ASP A 26 -0.57 -3.88 16.71
C ASP A 26 0.15 -2.54 16.53
N GLY A 27 -0.63 -1.46 16.52
CA GLY A 27 -0.18 -0.09 16.35
C GLY A 27 0.34 0.29 14.97
N ILE A 28 0.27 -0.56 13.94
CA ILE A 28 0.59 -0.16 12.56
C ILE A 28 -0.71 0.13 11.79
N VAL A 29 -0.74 1.28 11.11
CA VAL A 29 -1.86 1.63 10.22
C VAL A 29 -1.38 2.10 8.86
N ILE A 30 -2.18 1.83 7.84
CA ILE A 30 -2.01 2.36 6.48
C ILE A 30 -2.97 3.52 6.29
N LYS A 31 -2.47 4.64 5.75
CA LYS A 31 -3.27 5.83 5.41
C LYS A 31 -2.95 6.32 4.00
N ASN A 32 -3.90 7.06 3.42
CA ASN A 32 -3.74 7.78 2.16
C ASN A 32 -3.29 6.85 1.01
N LEU A 33 -3.87 5.64 0.94
CA LEU A 33 -3.71 4.76 -0.19
C LEU A 33 -4.43 5.36 -1.39
N VAL A 34 -3.66 5.79 -2.39
CA VAL A 34 -4.16 6.44 -3.60
C VAL A 34 -3.36 6.00 -4.81
N CYS A 35 -4.04 5.85 -5.94
CA CYS A 35 -3.39 5.89 -7.25
C CYS A 35 -3.27 7.35 -7.67
N ASP A 36 -2.06 7.79 -8.01
CA ASP A 36 -1.73 9.17 -8.39
C ASP A 36 -0.97 9.17 -9.71
N VAL A 37 -1.11 10.21 -10.52
CA VAL A 37 -0.40 10.37 -11.79
C VAL A 37 0.91 11.10 -11.51
N PHE A 38 2.05 10.47 -11.75
CA PHE A 38 3.35 11.11 -11.57
C PHE A 38 3.73 11.77 -12.88
N GLY A 39 3.43 13.07 -13.01
CA GLY A 39 3.53 13.77 -14.29
C GLY A 39 4.91 13.69 -14.95
N PHE A 40 5.08 12.76 -15.89
CA PHE A 40 6.06 12.79 -16.98
C PHE A 40 5.56 11.88 -18.12
N SER A 41 4.94 12.48 -19.15
CA SER A 41 4.60 11.89 -20.46
C SER A 41 3.54 10.76 -20.48
N PRO A 42 2.60 10.71 -21.43
CA PRO A 42 1.51 9.71 -21.49
C PRO A 42 1.87 8.39 -22.22
N SER A 43 3.16 8.06 -22.32
CA SER A 43 3.66 7.06 -23.27
C SER A 43 4.56 5.98 -22.67
N SER A 44 4.66 5.89 -21.34
CA SER A 44 5.50 4.89 -20.66
C SER A 44 4.72 4.05 -19.66
N VAL A 45 5.12 2.79 -19.52
CA VAL A 45 4.75 1.99 -18.35
C VAL A 45 5.29 2.70 -17.11
N GLY A 46 4.40 3.30 -16.30
CA GLY A 46 4.80 4.03 -15.08
C GLY A 46 4.34 5.49 -14.96
N ASP A 47 3.45 5.97 -15.83
CA ASP A 47 2.92 7.34 -15.78
C ASP A 47 2.03 7.61 -14.54
N SER A 48 1.68 6.55 -13.81
CA SER A 48 0.97 6.63 -12.53
C SER A 48 1.64 5.77 -11.47
N GLY A 49 1.12 5.83 -10.26
CA GLY A 49 1.39 4.80 -9.31
C GLY A 49 0.79 5.04 -7.96
N VAL A 50 1.04 4.06 -7.11
CA VAL A 50 0.31 3.93 -5.87
C VAL A 50 1.16 4.46 -4.75
N THR A 51 0.58 5.36 -3.96
CA THR A 51 1.21 5.87 -2.76
C THR A 51 0.37 5.58 -1.55
N PHE A 52 1.03 5.28 -0.43
CA PHE A 52 0.39 5.16 0.87
C PHE A 52 1.40 5.48 1.98
N ASN A 53 0.88 5.83 3.15
CA ASN A 53 1.67 6.02 4.35
C ASN A 53 1.50 4.81 5.27
N LEU A 54 2.61 4.23 5.69
CA LEU A 54 2.66 3.28 6.79
C LEU A 54 3.03 4.03 8.06
N ILE A 55 2.21 3.95 9.11
CA ILE A 55 2.33 4.77 10.33
C ILE A 55 2.46 3.87 11.55
N ASN A 56 3.46 4.14 12.39
CA ASN A 56 3.61 3.53 13.70
C ASN A 56 2.92 4.38 14.77
N ARG A 57 1.96 3.81 15.48
CA ARG A 57 1.25 4.43 16.61
C ARG A 57 1.85 4.04 17.96
N ASN A 58 2.81 3.12 17.98
CA ASN A 58 3.48 2.68 19.19
C ASN A 58 4.65 3.59 19.57
N SER A 59 5.07 3.49 20.83
CA SER A 59 6.28 4.11 21.36
C SER A 59 7.54 3.28 21.10
N TYR A 60 7.41 2.06 20.55
CA TYR A 60 8.54 1.19 20.19
C TYR A 60 8.71 1.07 18.69
N SER A 61 9.94 0.81 18.25
CA SER A 61 10.28 0.67 16.83
C SER A 61 9.75 -0.63 16.25
N ILE A 62 9.31 -0.59 14.98
CA ILE A 62 8.85 -1.77 14.26
C ILE A 62 9.55 -1.85 12.91
N LYS A 63 10.10 -3.01 12.60
CA LYS A 63 10.75 -3.32 11.32
C LYS A 63 10.15 -4.58 10.74
N GLY A 64 10.10 -4.67 9.43
CA GLY A 64 9.50 -5.80 8.76
C GLY A 64 9.58 -5.71 7.25
N LYS A 65 8.81 -6.55 6.58
CA LYS A 65 8.63 -6.54 5.13
C LYS A 65 7.18 -6.28 4.78
N ILE A 66 6.95 -5.56 3.70
CA ILE A 66 5.63 -5.38 3.10
C ILE A 66 5.65 -5.96 1.69
N HIS A 67 4.66 -6.80 1.40
CA HIS A 67 4.35 -7.30 0.07
C HIS A 67 3.16 -6.51 -0.47
N ILE A 68 3.34 -5.93 -1.65
CA ILE A 68 2.39 -5.04 -2.30
C ILE A 68 1.99 -5.71 -3.62
N GLU A 69 0.71 -6.08 -3.74
CA GLU A 69 0.11 -6.56 -4.98
C GLU A 69 -1.00 -5.60 -5.41
N ILE A 70 -1.03 -5.28 -6.69
CA ILE A 70 -2.03 -4.40 -7.30
C ILE A 70 -2.67 -5.16 -8.45
N TYR A 71 -4.00 -5.07 -8.55
CA TYR A 71 -4.79 -5.74 -9.55
C TYR A 71 -5.63 -4.73 -10.34
N ASP A 72 -5.82 -4.99 -11.63
CA ASP A 72 -6.73 -4.24 -12.49
C ASP A 72 -8.21 -4.58 -12.17
N ASP A 73 -9.12 -3.99 -12.94
CA ASP A 73 -10.56 -4.17 -12.85
C ASP A 73 -11.04 -5.56 -13.28
N HIS A 74 -10.19 -6.34 -13.95
CA HIS A 74 -10.42 -7.73 -14.31
C HIS A 74 -9.78 -8.72 -13.32
N GLY A 75 -9.09 -8.23 -12.29
CA GLY A 75 -8.40 -9.06 -11.31
C GLY A 75 -7.04 -9.59 -11.79
N ASN A 76 -6.51 -9.10 -12.92
CA ASN A 76 -5.15 -9.39 -13.33
C ASN A 76 -4.17 -8.59 -12.48
N ARG A 77 -3.08 -9.23 -12.05
CA ARG A 77 -2.06 -8.55 -11.26
C ARG A 77 -1.19 -7.67 -12.16
N ILE A 78 -1.18 -6.37 -11.88
CA ILE A 78 -0.40 -5.36 -12.61
C ILE A 78 0.87 -4.92 -11.87
N GLU A 79 1.00 -5.26 -10.58
CA GLU A 79 2.23 -5.03 -9.80
C GLU A 79 2.36 -6.04 -8.67
N ASN A 80 3.62 -6.37 -8.34
CA ASN A 80 3.99 -7.35 -7.32
C ASN A 80 5.39 -7.02 -6.77
N ARG A 81 5.45 -6.43 -5.58
CA ARG A 81 6.72 -5.95 -5.02
C ARG A 81 6.86 -6.19 -3.53
N TRP A 82 8.07 -6.54 -3.12
CA TRP A 82 8.48 -6.58 -1.73
C TRP A 82 9.31 -5.36 -1.36
N ARG A 83 9.08 -4.80 -0.17
CA ARG A 83 9.93 -3.76 0.41
C ARG A 83 10.17 -3.99 1.89
N ASN A 84 11.37 -3.68 2.35
CA ASN A 84 11.67 -3.62 3.79
C ASN A 84 11.18 -2.28 4.35
N PHE A 85 10.83 -2.26 5.63
CA PHE A 85 10.48 -1.03 6.35
C PHE A 85 11.07 -1.03 7.76
N SER A 86 11.31 0.17 8.29
CA SER A 86 11.75 0.39 9.67
C SER A 86 11.15 1.70 10.18
N LEU A 87 10.17 1.59 11.07
CA LEU A 87 9.50 2.71 11.71
C LEU A 87 10.06 2.89 13.12
N ALA A 88 10.63 4.06 13.40
CA ALA A 88 11.10 4.40 14.74
C ALA A 88 9.94 4.39 15.77
N GLY A 89 10.29 4.20 17.04
CA GLY A 89 9.37 4.25 18.18
C GLY A 89 8.94 5.66 18.55
N VAL A 90 8.37 6.38 17.59
CA VAL A 90 7.80 7.71 17.80
C VAL A 90 6.38 7.65 17.31
N ARG A 91 5.41 7.86 18.21
CA ARG A 91 3.99 7.82 17.88
C ARG A 91 3.69 8.80 16.73
N GLY A 92 3.13 8.27 15.65
CA GLY A 92 2.82 9.03 14.44
C GLY A 92 3.94 9.07 13.39
N LYS A 93 5.10 8.42 13.64
CA LYS A 93 6.15 8.29 12.61
C LYS A 93 5.59 7.54 11.42
N LYS A 94 5.87 8.06 10.22
CA LYS A 94 5.38 7.52 8.95
C LYS A 94 6.49 7.30 7.93
N ILE A 95 6.30 6.30 7.09
CA ILE A 95 7.05 6.09 5.84
C ILE A 95 6.04 6.18 4.70
N LYS A 96 6.38 6.96 3.65
CA LYS A 96 5.61 6.99 2.41
C LYS A 96 6.15 5.93 1.46
N PHE A 97 5.29 4.99 1.07
CA PHE A 97 5.55 4.06 -0.02
C PHE A 97 5.11 4.67 -1.34
N LYS A 98 5.89 4.40 -2.38
CA LYS A 98 5.57 4.73 -3.77
C LYS A 98 5.94 3.55 -4.65
N THR A 99 5.01 3.14 -5.50
CA THR A 99 5.22 2.11 -6.51
C THR A 99 4.71 2.61 -7.84
N LEU A 100 5.59 2.71 -8.84
CA LEU A 100 5.24 3.07 -10.22
C LEU A 100 4.43 1.93 -10.85
N THR A 101 3.29 2.25 -11.46
CA THR A 101 2.41 1.29 -12.13
C THR A 101 1.49 2.03 -13.11
N GLU A 102 0.56 1.33 -13.74
CA GLU A 102 -0.43 1.92 -14.65
C GLU A 102 -1.81 1.99 -14.00
N CYS A 103 -1.87 2.14 -12.68
CA CYS A 103 -3.13 2.10 -11.93
C CYS A 103 -4.17 3.13 -12.40
N SER A 104 -3.75 4.22 -13.06
CA SER A 104 -4.68 5.23 -13.61
C SER A 104 -5.27 4.83 -14.97
N ARG A 105 -4.76 3.80 -15.64
CA ARG A 105 -5.34 3.28 -16.90
C ARG A 105 -6.61 2.48 -16.67
N TYR A 106 -6.80 1.97 -15.45
CA TYR A 106 -7.91 1.10 -15.11
C TYR A 106 -9.00 1.88 -14.37
N ASN A 107 -10.26 1.61 -14.67
CA ASN A 107 -11.40 2.23 -14.00
C ASN A 107 -11.43 1.90 -12.50
N HIS A 108 -10.97 0.69 -12.15
CA HIS A 108 -10.83 0.21 -10.80
C HIS A 108 -9.48 -0.46 -10.62
N THR A 109 -8.91 -0.28 -9.43
CA THR A 109 -7.73 -1.03 -8.99
C THR A 109 -7.96 -1.55 -7.57
N SER A 110 -7.57 -2.80 -7.36
CA SER A 110 -7.64 -3.46 -6.06
C SER A 110 -6.24 -3.66 -5.48
N PHE A 111 -6.14 -3.65 -4.15
CA PHE A 111 -4.87 -3.69 -3.44
C PHE A 111 -4.84 -4.81 -2.43
N LEU A 112 -3.73 -5.55 -2.42
CA LEU A 112 -3.42 -6.51 -1.37
C LEU A 112 -2.07 -6.14 -0.75
N LEU A 113 -2.12 -5.79 0.53
CA LEU A 113 -0.96 -5.39 1.31
C LEU A 113 -0.78 -6.41 2.44
N LYS A 114 0.34 -7.12 2.44
CA LYS A 114 0.68 -8.12 3.46
C LYS A 114 1.93 -7.68 4.20
N LEU A 115 1.87 -7.64 5.53
CA LEU A 115 3.01 -7.30 6.37
C LEU A 115 3.55 -8.55 7.05
N TYR A 116 4.88 -8.62 7.16
CA TYR A 116 5.66 -9.74 7.72
C TYR A 116 6.71 -9.22 8.69
#